data_AF-A0A7G8Z9E1-F1
#
_entry.id   AF-A0A7G8Z9E1-F1
#
_cell.length_a   1.000
_cell.length_b   1.000
_cell.length_c   1.000
_cell.angle_alpha   90.00
_cell.angle_beta   90.00
_cell.angle_gamma   90.00
#
_symmetry.space_group_name_H-M   'P 1'
#
loop_
_entity.id
_entity.type
_entity.pdbx_description
1 polymer ?
#
loop_
_entity_poly.entity_id
_entity_poly.type
_entity_poly.pdbx_seq_one_letter_code
_entity_poly.pdbx_strand_id
1 'polypeptide(L)'
;MHELFDRIQTDWMSKRSETEIKTMIKYAEEARQFTNFYALFMYFTTFMYCCMPIIPKILDLVLPLNESRPAVYLFQAEYFIDQEKFYYFILIHSYISCVIAVSILLAIDTEYAIHVYHGCSIFAAVRCQLENLTHHAIEDCIKHHKKSNRVCLKI
;
A
#
# COMPACT_ATOMS: atom_id res chain seq x y z
N MET A 1 9.07 -12.43 -0.50
CA MET A 1 8.11 -12.02 -1.53
C MET A 1 7.27 -13.21 -1.98
N HIS A 2 7.81 -14.18 -2.75
CA HIS A 2 7.03 -15.33 -3.25
C HIS A 2 6.27 -16.12 -2.16
N GLU A 3 6.98 -16.54 -1.11
CA GLU A 3 6.37 -17.30 0.01
C GLU A 3 5.22 -16.55 0.70
N LEU A 4 5.26 -15.21 0.71
CA LEU A 4 4.22 -14.41 1.36
C LEU A 4 2.97 -14.33 0.48
N PHE A 5 3.12 -14.19 -0.83
CA PHE A 5 2.00 -14.26 -1.77
C PHE A 5 1.36 -15.64 -1.79
N ASP A 6 2.16 -16.71 -1.71
CA ASP A 6 1.64 -18.08 -1.59
C ASP A 6 0.81 -18.27 -0.32
N ARG A 7 1.23 -17.67 0.79
CA ARG A 7 0.47 -17.67 2.05
C ARG A 7 -0.85 -16.90 1.91
N ILE A 8 -0.84 -15.71 1.31
CA ILE A 8 -2.07 -14.95 1.05
C ILE A 8 -3.04 -15.78 0.20
N GLN A 9 -2.56 -16.42 -0.85
CA GLN A 9 -3.37 -17.28 -1.72
C GLN A 9 -3.93 -18.48 -0.94
N THR A 10 -3.10 -19.16 -0.16
CA THR A 10 -3.52 -20.31 0.65
C THR A 10 -4.59 -19.92 1.67
N ASP A 11 -4.43 -18.76 2.33
CA ASP A 11 -5.40 -18.24 3.28
C ASP A 11 -6.75 -17.92 2.62
N TRP A 12 -6.73 -17.41 1.39
CA TRP A 12 -7.93 -17.17 0.60
C TRP A 12 -8.65 -18.44 0.15
N MET A 13 -7.91 -19.52 -0.09
CA MET A 13 -8.46 -20.83 -0.45
C MET A 13 -9.02 -21.61 0.75
N SER A 14 -8.70 -21.19 1.98
CA SER A 14 -9.18 -21.85 3.19
C SER A 14 -10.70 -21.71 3.36
N LYS A 15 -11.34 -22.76 3.89
CA LYS A 15 -12.78 -22.73 4.18
C LYS A 15 -13.04 -21.77 5.34
N ARG A 16 -13.76 -20.68 5.06
CA ARG A 16 -14.13 -19.64 6.03
C ARG A 16 -15.62 -19.34 5.95
N SER A 17 -16.20 -18.82 7.02
CA SER A 17 -17.59 -18.38 7.03
C SER A 17 -17.78 -17.13 6.15
N GLU A 18 -19.02 -16.87 5.70
CA GLU A 18 -19.34 -15.68 4.90
C GLU A 18 -18.97 -14.38 5.64
N THR A 19 -19.18 -14.35 6.96
CA THR A 19 -18.82 -13.21 7.82
C THR A 19 -17.31 -12.97 7.87
N GLU A 20 -16.50 -14.03 7.92
CA GLU A 20 -15.04 -13.93 7.88
C GLU A 20 -14.55 -13.43 6.52
N ILE A 21 -15.09 -13.98 5.43
CA ILE A 21 -14.75 -13.58 4.06
C ILE A 21 -15.10 -12.11 3.83
N LYS A 22 -16.28 -11.66 4.27
CA LYS A 22 -16.70 -10.26 4.15
C LYS A 22 -15.72 -9.31 4.88
N THR A 23 -15.24 -9.71 6.06
CA THR A 23 -14.22 -8.95 6.78
C THR A 23 -12.91 -8.92 5.98
N MET A 24 -12.46 -10.04 5.44
CA MET A 24 -11.25 -10.09 4.62
C MET A 24 -11.33 -9.22 3.36
N ILE A 25 -12.47 -9.22 2.66
CA ILE A 25 -12.72 -8.36 1.49
C ILE A 25 -12.61 -6.89 1.88
N LYS A 26 -13.19 -6.49 3.00
CA LYS A 26 -13.12 -5.10 3.47
C LYS A 26 -11.67 -4.62 3.63
N TYR A 27 -10.83 -5.41 4.27
CA TYR A 27 -9.41 -5.07 4.43
C TYR A 27 -8.66 -5.05 3.09
N ALA A 28 -9.00 -5.94 2.16
CA ALA A 28 -8.42 -5.94 0.82
C ALA A 28 -8.80 -4.68 0.02
N GLU A 29 -10.04 -4.21 0.15
CA GLU A 29 -10.50 -2.95 -0.44
C GLU A 29 -9.77 -1.74 0.16
N GLU A 30 -9.60 -1.71 1.49
CA GLU A 30 -8.83 -0.67 2.17
C GLU A 30 -7.36 -0.67 1.71
N ALA A 31 -6.73 -1.84 1.60
CA ALA A 31 -5.38 -1.99 1.09
C ALA A 31 -5.24 -1.46 -0.35
N ARG A 32 -6.23 -1.76 -1.21
CA ARG A 32 -6.27 -1.28 -2.60
C ARG A 32 -6.42 0.24 -2.66
N GLN A 33 -7.31 0.82 -1.87
CA GLN A 33 -7.50 2.26 -1.80
C GLN A 33 -6.24 2.97 -1.30
N PHE A 34 -5.62 2.46 -0.24
CA PHE A 34 -4.34 2.95 0.29
C PHE A 34 -3.25 2.91 -0.79
N THR A 35 -3.08 1.76 -1.46
CA THR A 35 -2.07 1.58 -2.52
C THR A 35 -2.28 2.57 -3.66
N ASN A 36 -3.51 2.75 -4.14
CA ASN A 36 -3.82 3.69 -5.22
C ASN A 36 -3.52 5.14 -4.81
N PHE A 37 -3.96 5.54 -3.62
CA PHE A 37 -3.72 6.89 -3.11
C PHE A 37 -2.22 7.15 -2.93
N TYR A 38 -1.50 6.21 -2.32
CA TYR A 38 -0.07 6.31 -2.09
C TYR A 38 0.72 6.37 -3.41
N ALA A 39 0.37 5.54 -4.40
CA ALA A 39 0.98 5.58 -5.73
C ALA A 39 0.75 6.94 -6.41
N LEU A 40 -0.48 7.45 -6.40
CA LEU A 40 -0.80 8.76 -6.97
C LEU A 40 0.03 9.87 -6.31
N PHE A 41 0.10 9.87 -4.98
CA PHE A 41 0.87 10.83 -4.22
C PHE A 41 2.37 10.77 -4.57
N MET A 42 2.97 9.57 -4.62
CA MET A 42 4.38 9.37 -4.93
C MET A 42 4.73 9.81 -6.37
N TYR A 43 3.89 9.49 -7.34
CA TYR A 43 4.12 9.94 -8.72
C TYR A 43 3.91 11.45 -8.87
N PHE A 44 2.96 12.04 -8.15
CA PHE A 44 2.73 13.49 -8.15
C PHE A 44 3.92 14.25 -7.56
N THR A 45 4.45 13.82 -6.41
CA THR A 45 5.62 14.45 -5.79
C THR A 45 6.87 14.29 -6.67
N THR A 46 7.05 13.12 -7.29
CA THR A 46 8.12 12.87 -8.26
C THR A 46 8.01 13.79 -9.48
N PHE A 47 6.82 13.97 -10.03
CA PHE A 47 6.59 14.91 -11.13
C PHE A 47 6.97 16.34 -10.74
N MET A 48 6.54 16.81 -9.56
CA MET A 48 6.88 18.14 -9.06
C MET A 48 8.39 18.31 -8.87
N TYR A 49 9.07 17.29 -8.35
CA TYR A 49 10.52 17.27 -8.22
C TYR A 49 11.22 17.34 -9.59
N CYS A 50 10.71 16.59 -10.58
CA CYS A 50 11.23 16.60 -11.95
C CYS A 50 11.07 17.95 -12.68
N CYS A 51 10.13 18.80 -12.25
CA CYS A 51 9.95 20.15 -12.79
C CYS A 51 11.07 21.12 -12.38
N MET A 52 11.80 20.88 -11.29
CA MET A 52 12.86 21.78 -10.79
C MET A 52 13.86 22.23 -11.87
N PRO A 53 14.49 21.33 -12.65
CA PRO A 53 15.42 21.73 -13.73
C PRO A 53 14.75 22.32 -14.97
N ILE A 54 13.43 22.14 -15.15
CA ILE A 54 12.67 22.66 -16.31
C ILE A 54 12.29 24.14 -16.08
N ILE A 55 11.89 24.50 -14.86
CA ILE A 55 11.47 25.85 -14.48
C ILE A 55 12.47 26.94 -14.91
N PRO A 56 13.79 26.86 -14.61
CA PRO A 56 14.74 27.91 -15.03
C PRO A 56 14.83 28.02 -16.56
N LYS A 57 14.72 26.91 -17.30
CA LYS A 57 14.77 26.91 -18.76
C LYS A 57 13.53 27.54 -19.40
N ILE A 58 12.35 27.34 -18.82
CA ILE A 58 11.14 28.03 -19.24
C ILE A 58 11.23 29.53 -18.92
N LEU A 59 11.77 29.87 -17.74
CA LEU A 59 11.94 31.27 -17.34
C LEU A 59 12.93 32.01 -18.24
N ASP A 60 13.97 31.37 -18.74
CA ASP A 60 14.90 31.97 -19.71
C ASP A 60 14.21 32.30 -21.06
N LEU A 61 13.17 31.56 -21.44
CA LEU A 61 12.36 31.83 -22.64
C LEU A 61 11.34 32.96 -22.43
N VAL A 62 10.67 32.98 -21.27
CA VAL A 62 9.55 33.92 -21.01
C VAL A 62 10.03 35.25 -20.40
N LEU A 63 11.06 35.20 -19.55
CA LEU A 63 11.62 36.36 -18.85
C LEU A 63 13.16 36.27 -18.84
N PRO A 64 13.81 36.57 -19.98
CA PRO A 64 15.25 36.50 -20.10
C PRO A 64 15.93 37.53 -19.19
N LEU A 65 17.01 37.10 -18.53
CA LEU A 65 17.90 37.96 -17.74
C LEU A 65 19.12 38.35 -18.59
N ASN A 66 19.81 39.43 -18.21
CA ASN A 66 21.10 39.80 -18.83
C ASN A 66 22.20 38.74 -18.62
N GLU A 67 22.05 37.90 -17.60
CA GLU A 67 22.91 36.74 -17.34
C GLU A 67 22.10 35.44 -17.37
N SER A 68 22.74 34.35 -17.81
CA SER A 68 22.10 33.03 -17.88
C SER A 68 21.87 32.46 -16.47
N ARG A 69 20.70 31.87 -16.23
CA ARG A 69 20.41 31.20 -14.94
C ARG A 69 21.31 29.97 -14.75
N PRO A 70 21.79 29.69 -13.53
CA PRO A 70 22.60 28.51 -13.27
C PRO A 70 21.84 27.23 -13.59
N ALA A 71 22.56 26.23 -14.10
CA ALA A 71 22.01 24.91 -14.37
C ALA A 71 21.58 24.23 -13.06
N VAL A 72 20.38 23.67 -13.04
CA VAL A 72 19.85 22.92 -11.90
C VAL A 72 19.86 21.44 -12.27
N TYR A 73 20.46 20.62 -11.40
CA TYR A 73 20.47 19.17 -11.54
C TYR A 73 19.48 18.55 -10.55
N LEU A 74 18.87 17.41 -10.88
CA LEU A 74 18.01 16.69 -9.92
C LEU A 74 18.82 16.24 -8.72
N PHE A 75 19.92 15.52 -8.98
CA PHE A 75 20.78 14.96 -7.95
C PHE A 75 22.16 15.62 -8.00
N GLN A 76 22.72 15.87 -6.83
CA GLN A 76 24.13 16.21 -6.69
C GLN A 76 24.95 14.91 -6.76
N ALA A 77 25.34 14.53 -7.97
CA ALA A 77 26.12 13.32 -8.22
C ALA A 77 27.40 13.67 -8.99
N GLU A 78 28.50 13.01 -8.65
CA GLU A 78 29.79 13.19 -9.31
C GLU A 78 29.91 12.20 -10.48
N TYR A 79 29.75 12.69 -11.70
CA TYR A 79 29.80 11.87 -12.92
C TYR A 79 31.21 11.68 -13.49
N PHE A 80 32.26 12.22 -12.86
CA PHE A 80 33.66 12.20 -13.34
C PHE A 80 33.85 12.65 -14.80
N ILE A 81 32.90 13.45 -15.31
CA ILE A 81 32.90 14.09 -16.63
C ILE A 81 32.51 15.57 -16.46
N ASP A 82 32.78 16.38 -17.47
CA ASP A 82 32.34 17.77 -17.54
C ASP A 82 30.80 17.84 -17.55
N GLN A 83 30.21 18.22 -16.42
CA GLN A 83 28.75 18.21 -16.24
C GLN A 83 28.05 19.27 -17.08
N GLU A 84 28.70 20.41 -17.34
CA GLU A 84 28.13 21.49 -18.14
C GLU A 84 28.01 21.06 -19.60
N LYS A 85 29.08 20.42 -20.13
CA LYS A 85 29.10 19.90 -21.50
C LYS A 85 28.07 18.78 -21.72
N PHE A 86 27.85 17.92 -20.74
CA PHE A 86 26.96 16.75 -20.83
C PHE A 86 25.62 16.93 -20.12
N TYR A 87 25.22 18.18 -19.83
CA TYR A 87 24.06 18.52 -19.02
C TYR A 87 22.78 17.75 -19.40
N TYR A 88 22.39 17.77 -20.68
CA TYR A 88 21.15 17.12 -21.12
C TYR A 88 21.18 15.59 -20.96
N PHE A 89 22.34 14.97 -21.16
CA PHE A 89 22.51 13.53 -20.97
C PHE A 89 22.39 13.16 -19.49
N ILE A 90 23.05 13.92 -18.61
CA ILE A 90 22.95 13.78 -17.16
C ILE A 90 21.52 13.97 -16.69
N LEU A 91 20.81 14.96 -17.24
CA LEU A 91 19.42 15.26 -16.89
C LEU A 91 18.48 14.11 -17.29
N ILE A 92 18.61 13.58 -18.51
CA ILE A 92 17.82 12.42 -18.97
C ILE A 92 18.11 11.19 -18.12
N HIS A 93 19.39 10.90 -17.87
CA HIS A 93 19.78 9.79 -16.99
C HIS A 93 19.19 9.96 -15.59
N SER A 94 19.25 11.17 -15.03
CA SER A 94 18.69 11.48 -13.71
C SER A 94 17.17 11.26 -13.67
N TYR A 95 16.44 11.67 -14.70
CA TYR A 95 15.00 11.40 -14.76
C TYR A 95 14.67 9.91 -14.78
N ILE A 96 15.37 9.14 -15.62
CA ILE A 96 15.17 7.69 -15.71
C ILE A 96 15.48 7.03 -14.37
N SER A 97 16.63 7.37 -13.77
CA SER A 97 17.06 6.86 -12.47
C SER A 97 16.07 7.24 -11.36
N CYS A 98 15.53 8.45 -11.38
CA CYS A 98 14.51 8.91 -10.43
C CYS A 98 13.23 8.07 -10.52
N VAL A 99 12.69 7.89 -11.73
CA VAL A 99 11.47 7.10 -11.95
C VAL A 99 11.69 5.65 -11.53
N ILE A 100 12.82 5.04 -11.90
CA ILE A 100 13.16 3.67 -11.49
C ILE A 100 13.22 3.55 -9.96
N ALA A 101 13.94 4.45 -9.29
CA ALA A 101 14.09 4.43 -7.84
C ALA A 101 12.73 4.57 -7.13
N VAL A 102 11.90 5.51 -7.57
CA VAL A 102 10.55 5.72 -7.01
C VAL A 102 9.66 4.49 -7.25
N SER A 103 9.71 3.88 -8.44
CA SER A 103 8.93 2.66 -8.71
C SER A 103 9.36 1.48 -7.83
N ILE A 104 10.66 1.31 -7.57
CA ILE A 104 11.17 0.27 -6.67
C ILE A 104 10.68 0.53 -5.24
N LEU A 105 10.81 1.76 -4.73
CA LEU A 105 10.34 2.12 -3.39
C LEU A 105 8.83 1.89 -3.26
N LEU A 106 8.06 2.35 -4.25
CA LEU A 106 6.62 2.17 -4.29
C LEU A 106 6.23 0.68 -4.26
N ALA A 107 6.93 -0.17 -5.02
CA ALA A 107 6.68 -1.60 -5.04
C ALA A 107 6.92 -2.24 -3.66
N ILE A 108 8.04 -1.91 -3.01
CA ILE A 108 8.40 -2.43 -1.68
C ILE A 108 7.37 -1.98 -0.64
N ASP A 109 7.04 -0.69 -0.61
CA ASP A 109 6.14 -0.11 0.40
C ASP A 109 4.71 -0.62 0.26
N THR A 110 4.21 -0.71 -0.97
CA THR A 110 2.85 -1.20 -1.24
C THR A 110 2.74 -2.70 -0.98
N GLU A 111 3.76 -3.49 -1.33
CA GLU A 111 3.81 -4.90 -0.96
C GLU A 111 3.79 -5.06 0.57
N TYR A 112 4.64 -4.33 1.29
CA TYR A 112 4.65 -4.37 2.75
C TYR A 112 3.27 -4.02 3.35
N ALA A 113 2.64 -2.96 2.84
CA ALA A 113 1.29 -2.58 3.26
C ALA A 113 0.27 -3.70 3.02
N ILE A 114 0.26 -4.33 1.84
CA ILE A 114 -0.64 -5.45 1.53
C ILE A 114 -0.49 -6.59 2.54
N HIS A 115 0.74 -6.94 2.93
CA HIS A 115 0.98 -7.97 3.94
C HIS A 115 0.43 -7.59 5.31
N VAL A 116 0.59 -6.32 5.72
CA VAL A 116 0.03 -5.81 6.97
C VAL A 116 -1.50 -5.86 6.94
N TYR A 117 -2.12 -5.38 5.87
CA TYR A 117 -3.58 -5.44 5.70
C TYR A 117 -4.10 -6.88 5.69
N HIS A 118 -3.42 -7.80 5.00
CA HIS A 118 -3.77 -9.22 4.99
C HIS A 118 -3.68 -9.82 6.40
N GLY A 119 -2.57 -9.61 7.11
CA GLY A 119 -2.41 -10.09 8.49
C GLY A 119 -3.50 -9.57 9.43
N CYS A 120 -3.80 -8.27 9.36
CA CYS A 120 -4.91 -7.65 10.11
C CYS A 120 -6.27 -8.26 9.75
N SER A 121 -6.50 -8.56 8.47
CA SER A 121 -7.74 -9.18 8.00
C SER A 121 -7.95 -10.58 8.59
N ILE A 122 -6.86 -11.36 8.71
CA ILE A 122 -6.90 -12.69 9.31
C ILE A 122 -7.20 -12.61 10.81
N PHE A 123 -6.57 -11.68 11.54
CA PHE A 123 -6.88 -11.46 12.95
C PHE A 123 -8.34 -11.04 13.15
N ALA A 124 -8.86 -10.17 12.30
CA ALA A 124 -10.25 -9.75 12.34
C ALA A 124 -11.21 -10.91 12.02
N ALA A 125 -10.88 -11.76 11.04
CA ALA A 125 -11.64 -12.97 10.72
C ALA A 125 -11.67 -13.96 11.90
N VAL A 126 -10.51 -14.25 12.52
CA VAL A 126 -10.43 -15.12 13.70
C VAL A 126 -11.26 -14.56 14.85
N ARG A 127 -11.23 -13.24 15.06
CA ARG A 127 -12.10 -12.59 16.05
C ARG A 127 -13.58 -12.87 15.77
N CYS A 128 -14.05 -12.66 14.53
CA CYS A 128 -15.44 -12.97 14.14
C CYS A 128 -15.80 -14.43 14.39
N GLN A 129 -14.89 -15.35 14.09
CA GLN A 129 -15.08 -16.78 14.33
C GLN A 129 -15.26 -17.09 15.82
N LEU A 130 -14.41 -16.52 16.68
CA LEU A 130 -14.49 -16.71 18.14
C LEU A 130 -15.78 -16.13 18.73
N GLU A 131 -16.21 -14.95 18.27
CA GLU A 131 -17.48 -14.34 18.67
C GLU A 131 -18.68 -15.24 18.31
N ASN A 132 -18.70 -15.79 17.09
CA ASN A 132 -19.75 -16.71 16.63
C ASN A 132 -19.80 -18.00 17.45
N LEU A 133 -18.65 -18.64 17.70
CA LEU A 133 -18.57 -19.86 18.50
C LEU A 133 -19.05 -19.63 19.94
N THR A 134 -18.68 -18.49 20.52
CA THR A 134 -19.10 -18.11 21.87
C THR A 134 -20.62 -17.91 21.94
N HIS A 135 -21.21 -17.24 20.94
CA HIS A 135 -22.66 -17.03 20.86
C HIS A 135 -23.42 -18.37 20.78
N HIS A 136 -22.98 -19.29 19.91
CA HIS A 136 -23.58 -20.61 19.80
C HIS A 136 -23.47 -21.44 21.08
N ALA A 137 -22.30 -21.42 21.75
CA ALA A 137 -22.11 -22.11 23.02
C ALA A 137 -23.06 -21.59 24.11
N ILE A 138 -23.28 -20.27 24.17
CA ILE A 138 -24.23 -19.66 25.11
C ILE A 138 -25.67 -20.08 24.78
N GLU A 139 -26.08 -20.04 23.51
CA GLU A 139 -27.42 -20.48 23.10
C GLU A 139 -27.70 -21.94 23.46
N ASP A 140 -26.72 -22.82 23.26
CA ASP A 140 -26.86 -24.24 23.55
C ASP A 140 -26.94 -24.50 25.06
N CYS A 141 -26.17 -23.78 25.87
CA CYS A 141 -26.29 -23.77 27.33
C CYS A 141 -27.69 -23.33 27.79
N ILE A 142 -28.24 -22.26 27.19
CA ILE A 142 -29.59 -21.76 27.51
C ILE A 142 -30.65 -22.79 27.13
N LYS A 143 -30.54 -23.42 25.95
CA LYS A 143 -31.46 -24.48 25.50
C LYS A 143 -31.41 -25.68 26.44
N HIS A 144 -30.22 -26.10 26.85
CA HIS A 144 -30.03 -27.21 27.78
C HIS A 144 -30.67 -26.92 29.15
N HIS A 145 -30.42 -25.73 29.72
CA HIS A 145 -31.01 -25.32 30.99
C HIS A 145 -32.55 -25.24 30.93
N LYS A 146 -33.12 -24.65 29.86
CA LYS A 146 -34.58 -24.62 29.67
C LYS A 146 -35.17 -26.03 29.57
N LYS A 147 -34.50 -26.95 28.87
CA LYS A 147 -34.94 -28.35 28.76
C LYS A 147 -34.91 -29.04 30.12
N SER A 148 -33.82 -28.89 30.88
CA SER A 148 -33.68 -29.44 32.23
C SER A 148 -34.78 -28.94 33.18
N ASN A 149 -35.01 -27.62 33.24
CA ASN A 149 -36.09 -27.07 34.08
C ASN A 149 -37.48 -27.55 33.67
N ARG A 150 -37.72 -27.73 32.36
CA ARG A 150 -39.01 -28.23 31.86
C ARG A 150 -39.23 -29.71 32.19
N VAL A 151 -38.17 -30.49 32.41
CA VAL A 151 -38.25 -31.87 32.91
C VAL A 151 -38.51 -31.88 34.42
N CYS A 152 -37.81 -31.05 35.20
CA CYS A 152 -38.02 -30.98 36.65
C CYS A 152 -39.43 -30.48 37.05
N LEU A 153 -40.04 -29.59 36.25
CA LEU A 153 -41.41 -29.08 36.50
C LEU A 153 -42.53 -30.05 36.10
N LYS A 154 -42.20 -31.23 35.56
CA LYS A 154 -43.17 -32.27 35.15
C LYS A 154 -43.24 -33.47 36.10
N ILE A 155 -42.49 -33.44 37.20
CA ILE A 155 -42.52 -34.42 38.30
C ILE A 155 -43.28 -33.77 39.45
#